data_AF-A0A9P8IA05-F1
#
_entry.id   AF-A0A9P8IA05-F1
#
_cell.length_a   1.000
_cell.length_b   1.000
_cell.length_c   1.000
_cell.angle_alpha   90.00
_cell.angle_beta   90.00
_cell.angle_gamma   90.00
#
_symmetry.space_group_name_H-M   'P 1'
#
loop_
_entity.id
_entity.type
_entity.pdbx_description
1 polymer ?
#
loop_
_entity_poly.entity_id
_entity_poly.type
_entity_poly.pdbx_seq_one_letter_code
_entity_poly.pdbx_strand_id
1 'polypeptide(L)'
;MTAFLLLAACLQVSAGGYSQKITLSVREAPLEKVFKEIERQSGYSFWYPSRHLDNASKVTLQLRDVPLEDVLQKCFEHQPFEYVIVERTVVIRPREAVVTAPIPTATIKGKVVTAGGKALSGVSVTVKATKKGTTTDENGEFTITVRKGDILVFSYIGYESQEMKVADQEVMNITLAESTAALNEVTVVPYGGRQNRRNLPTAVSTVRSEDLNAGAITDVGQLLQGKVPGLNITASGDPNKPAAVILRGASTLNASQTPYYVIDGVPGADISLIAPNDIVSIDILKDAAATAIYGNRAASGVIL
;
A
#
# COMPACT_ATOMS: atom_id res chain seq x y z
N MET A 1 64.05 -44.65 -2.60
CA MET A 1 62.62 -44.71 -2.22
C MET A 1 62.30 -43.94 -0.95
N THR A 2 63.09 -44.06 0.12
CA THR A 2 62.83 -43.40 1.42
C THR A 2 62.75 -41.86 1.34
N ALA A 3 63.63 -41.20 0.58
CA ALA A 3 63.60 -39.74 0.39
C ALA A 3 62.33 -39.24 -0.32
N PHE A 4 61.78 -40.04 -1.24
CA PHE A 4 60.55 -39.71 -1.97
C PHE A 4 59.30 -39.83 -1.09
N LEU A 5 59.27 -40.82 -0.19
CA LEU A 5 58.21 -40.99 0.80
C LEU A 5 58.21 -39.88 1.86
N LEU A 6 59.39 -39.44 2.29
CA LEU A 6 59.53 -38.35 3.26
C LEU A 6 59.11 -36.98 2.67
N LEU A 7 59.45 -36.73 1.40
CA LEU A 7 59.01 -35.52 0.68
C LEU A 7 57.48 -35.50 0.48
N ALA A 8 56.88 -36.66 0.13
CA ALA A 8 55.43 -36.78 -0.03
C ALA A 8 54.68 -36.58 1.30
N ALA A 9 55.23 -37.03 2.44
CA ALA A 9 54.64 -36.81 3.75
C ALA A 9 54.73 -35.33 4.20
N CYS A 10 55.82 -34.62 3.87
CA CYS A 10 55.94 -33.19 4.16
C CYS A 10 55.04 -32.31 3.27
N LEU A 11 54.68 -32.75 2.07
CA LEU A 11 53.76 -32.04 1.16
C LEU A 11 52.28 -32.23 1.52
N GLN A 12 51.92 -33.24 2.30
CA GLN A 12 50.53 -33.43 2.78
C GLN A 12 50.19 -32.61 4.04
N VAL A 13 51.13 -31.84 4.57
CA VAL A 13 50.94 -31.02 5.79
C VAL A 13 50.61 -29.55 5.49
N SER A 14 50.50 -29.15 4.21
CA SER A 14 50.20 -27.75 3.84
C SER A 14 48.99 -27.63 2.91
N ALA A 15 47.78 -27.86 3.45
CA ALA A 15 46.53 -27.43 2.81
C ALA A 15 45.34 -27.32 3.80
N GLY A 16 45.59 -27.23 5.10
CA GLY A 16 44.57 -26.89 6.10
C GLY A 16 44.51 -25.38 6.29
N GLY A 17 44.02 -24.65 5.29
CA GLY A 17 43.81 -23.20 5.41
C GLY A 17 42.90 -22.89 6.60
N TYR A 18 43.31 -21.94 7.44
CA TYR A 18 42.62 -21.45 8.62
C TYR A 18 41.18 -20.99 8.32
N SER A 19 40.23 -21.92 8.23
CA SER A 19 38.81 -21.60 8.29
C SER A 19 38.29 -22.09 9.64
N GLN A 20 38.21 -21.17 10.60
CA GLN A 20 37.50 -21.47 11.83
C GLN A 20 36.03 -21.64 11.48
N LYS A 21 35.55 -22.87 11.64
CA LYS A 21 34.17 -23.21 11.37
C LYS A 21 33.30 -22.71 12.51
N ILE A 22 32.25 -21.99 12.16
CA ILE A 22 31.36 -21.33 13.10
C ILE A 22 30.07 -22.13 13.19
N THR A 23 29.59 -22.30 14.42
CA THR A 23 28.28 -22.90 14.71
C THR A 23 27.45 -21.85 15.43
N LEU A 24 26.38 -21.41 14.79
CA LEU A 24 25.53 -20.32 15.27
C LEU A 24 24.06 -20.74 15.19
N SER A 25 23.35 -20.66 16.32
CA SER A 25 21.91 -20.86 16.38
C SER A 25 21.28 -19.66 17.07
N VAL A 26 20.69 -18.77 16.29
CA VAL A 26 20.04 -17.54 16.75
C VAL A 26 18.70 -17.37 16.07
N ARG A 27 17.71 -16.89 16.83
CA ARG A 27 16.38 -16.57 16.33
C ARG A 27 16.07 -15.12 16.64
N GLU A 28 15.71 -14.37 15.60
CA GLU A 28 15.31 -12.97 15.69
C GLU A 28 16.31 -12.11 16.50
N ALA A 29 17.61 -12.32 16.28
CA ALA A 29 18.66 -11.64 17.02
C ALA A 29 19.11 -10.36 16.30
N PRO A 30 19.47 -9.29 17.05
CA PRO A 30 20.11 -8.12 16.45
C PRO A 30 21.51 -8.50 15.92
N LEU A 31 21.92 -7.88 14.82
CA LEU A 31 23.21 -8.14 14.18
C LEU A 31 24.39 -7.98 15.15
N GLU A 32 24.34 -7.00 16.06
CA GLU A 32 25.37 -6.79 17.08
C GLU A 32 25.61 -8.02 17.95
N LYS A 33 24.54 -8.74 18.31
CA LYS A 33 24.62 -9.97 19.11
C LYS A 33 25.22 -11.10 18.29
N VAL A 34 24.88 -11.16 17.01
CA VAL A 34 25.43 -12.15 16.07
C VAL A 34 26.93 -11.93 15.86
N PHE A 35 27.36 -10.68 15.67
CA PHE A 35 28.77 -10.33 15.52
C PHE A 35 29.57 -10.75 16.74
N LYS A 36 29.12 -10.40 17.96
CA LYS A 36 29.81 -10.83 19.19
C LYS A 36 29.99 -12.35 19.30
N GLU A 37 29.00 -13.13 18.88
CA GLU A 37 29.10 -14.59 18.89
C GLU A 37 30.08 -15.11 17.84
N ILE A 38 30.12 -14.47 16.66
CA ILE A 38 31.10 -14.76 15.62
C ILE A 38 32.51 -14.37 16.08
N GLU A 39 32.71 -13.19 16.69
CA GLU A 39 34.00 -12.75 17.25
C GLU A 39 34.54 -13.76 18.26
N ARG A 40 33.66 -14.27 19.14
CA ARG A 40 33.99 -15.25 20.17
C ARG A 40 34.49 -16.58 19.58
N GLN A 41 33.93 -17.02 18.45
CA GLN A 41 34.27 -18.32 17.84
C GLN A 41 35.42 -18.23 16.82
N SER A 42 35.53 -17.10 16.11
CA SER A 42 36.44 -16.93 14.97
C SER A 42 37.66 -16.04 15.27
N GLY A 43 37.63 -15.29 16.39
CA GLY A 43 38.65 -14.30 16.71
C GLY A 43 38.82 -13.21 15.66
N TYR A 44 37.81 -12.98 14.82
CA TYR A 44 37.70 -11.77 14.00
C TYR A 44 37.14 -10.65 14.86
N SER A 45 37.38 -9.40 14.46
CA SER A 45 36.74 -8.22 15.04
C SER A 45 35.83 -7.55 14.02
N PHE A 46 34.68 -7.04 14.44
CA PHE A 46 33.77 -6.31 13.56
C PHE A 46 33.92 -4.81 13.77
N TRP A 47 34.09 -4.08 12.68
CA TRP A 47 34.11 -2.63 12.69
C TRP A 47 32.95 -2.07 11.88
N TYR A 48 32.18 -1.18 12.51
CA TYR A 48 31.06 -0.49 11.90
C TYR A 48 30.76 0.81 12.66
N PRO A 49 30.38 1.90 11.96
CA PRO A 49 29.80 3.06 12.62
C PRO A 49 28.46 2.69 13.27
N SER A 50 28.23 3.06 14.54
CA SER A 50 27.02 2.69 15.29
C SER A 50 25.73 3.02 14.53
N ARG A 51 25.67 4.20 13.90
CA ARG A 51 24.53 4.67 13.09
C ARG A 51 24.17 3.79 11.89
N HIS A 52 25.07 2.91 11.43
CA HIS A 52 24.80 2.08 10.27
C HIS A 52 23.89 0.90 10.62
N LEU A 53 23.90 0.42 11.87
CA LEU A 53 23.08 -0.73 12.27
C LEU A 53 21.67 -0.36 12.77
N ASP A 54 21.34 0.94 12.88
CA ASP A 54 20.03 1.41 13.34
C ASP A 54 18.87 0.87 12.47
N ASN A 55 19.12 0.70 11.17
CA ASN A 55 18.15 0.18 10.19
C ASN A 55 18.37 -1.31 9.87
N ALA A 56 19.16 -2.04 10.66
CA ALA A 56 19.39 -3.45 10.44
C ALA A 56 18.20 -4.30 10.86
N SER A 57 17.76 -5.18 9.98
CA SER A 57 16.77 -6.20 10.30
C SER A 57 17.35 -7.24 11.26
N LYS A 58 16.54 -7.74 12.17
CA LYS A 58 16.90 -8.90 13.00
C LYS A 58 17.07 -10.15 12.12
N VAL A 59 18.02 -11.00 12.47
CA VAL A 59 18.34 -12.21 11.70
C VAL A 59 18.02 -13.48 12.47
N THR A 60 17.57 -14.51 11.74
CA THR A 60 17.40 -15.87 12.26
C THR A 60 18.32 -16.77 11.47
N LEU A 61 19.29 -17.40 12.14
CA LEU A 61 20.32 -18.22 11.51
C LEU A 61 20.50 -19.50 12.31
N GLN A 62 20.54 -20.62 11.59
CA GLN A 62 20.84 -21.94 12.15
C GLN A 62 21.91 -22.59 11.28
N LEU A 63 23.15 -22.47 11.72
CA LEU A 63 24.35 -22.85 10.99
C LEU A 63 25.21 -23.75 11.88
N ARG A 64 25.77 -24.80 11.29
CA ARG A 64 26.66 -25.74 11.98
C ARG A 64 27.87 -25.99 11.11
N ASP A 65 29.05 -25.76 11.68
CA ASP A 65 30.33 -26.06 11.03
C ASP A 65 30.56 -25.30 9.70
N VAL A 66 30.15 -24.04 9.64
CA VAL A 66 30.14 -23.22 8.40
C VAL A 66 31.32 -22.24 8.39
N PRO A 67 32.03 -22.04 7.25
CA PRO A 67 33.06 -21.01 7.11
C PRO A 67 32.55 -19.60 7.42
N LEU A 68 33.41 -18.72 7.94
CA LEU A 68 33.05 -17.33 8.25
C LEU A 68 32.40 -16.59 7.08
N GLU A 69 32.96 -16.71 5.89
CA GLU A 69 32.45 -16.02 4.70
C GLU A 69 31.00 -16.43 4.38
N ASP A 70 30.70 -17.73 4.43
CA ASP A 70 29.36 -18.26 4.21
C ASP A 70 28.38 -17.82 5.31
N VAL A 71 28.84 -17.73 6.57
CA VAL A 71 28.04 -17.17 7.67
C VAL A 71 27.72 -15.71 7.40
N LEU A 72 28.72 -14.90 7.04
CA LEU A 72 28.54 -13.48 6.74
C LEU A 72 27.61 -13.27 5.54
N GLN A 73 27.78 -14.05 4.46
CA GLN A 73 26.91 -14.00 3.30
C GLN A 73 25.44 -14.22 3.70
N LYS A 74 25.15 -15.23 4.53
CA LYS A 74 23.80 -15.48 5.05
C LYS A 74 23.31 -14.39 6.01
N CYS A 75 24.19 -13.80 6.81
CA CYS A 75 23.83 -12.66 7.67
C CYS A 75 23.36 -11.45 6.86
N PHE A 76 23.97 -11.19 5.69
CA PHE A 76 23.75 -9.98 4.89
C PHE A 76 22.88 -10.17 3.64
N GLU A 77 22.36 -11.38 3.36
CA GLU A 77 21.59 -11.69 2.14
C GLU A 77 20.37 -10.79 1.92
N HIS A 78 19.71 -10.35 3.00
CA HIS A 78 18.54 -9.49 2.97
C HIS A 78 18.75 -8.14 3.68
N GLN A 79 19.99 -7.66 3.70
CA GLN A 79 20.33 -6.43 4.40
C GLN A 79 20.92 -5.36 3.46
N PRO A 80 20.72 -4.07 3.77
CA PRO A 80 21.26 -2.97 2.96
C PRO A 80 22.76 -2.73 3.20
N PHE A 81 23.51 -3.77 3.57
CA PHE A 81 24.91 -3.68 3.96
C PHE A 81 25.77 -4.63 3.12
N GLU A 82 27.03 -4.27 3.00
CA GLU A 82 28.09 -5.13 2.49
C GLU A 82 29.24 -5.17 3.51
N TYR A 83 30.05 -6.22 3.40
CA TYR A 83 31.20 -6.42 4.27
C TYR A 83 32.47 -6.57 3.45
N VAL A 84 33.58 -6.13 4.03
CA VAL A 84 34.93 -6.37 3.52
C VAL A 84 35.75 -6.96 4.65
N ILE A 85 36.42 -8.07 4.39
CA ILE A 85 37.36 -8.67 5.33
C ILE A 85 38.74 -8.09 5.04
N VAL A 86 39.30 -7.35 5.99
CA VAL A 86 40.66 -6.82 5.93
C VAL A 86 41.44 -7.47 7.07
N GLU A 87 42.36 -8.37 6.73
CA GLU A 87 43.13 -9.18 7.68
C GLU A 87 42.22 -9.98 8.64
N ARG A 88 42.07 -9.54 9.89
CA ARG A 88 41.20 -10.14 10.91
C ARG A 88 40.03 -9.23 11.32
N THR A 89 39.76 -8.19 10.53
CA THR A 89 38.67 -7.25 10.79
C THR A 89 37.62 -7.31 9.69
N VAL A 90 36.36 -7.52 10.08
CA VAL A 90 35.20 -7.43 9.18
C VAL A 90 34.66 -6.01 9.25
N VAL A 91 34.87 -5.25 8.18
CA VAL A 91 34.35 -3.89 8.02
C VAL A 91 32.98 -3.95 7.38
N ILE A 92 31.96 -3.42 8.06
CA ILE A 92 30.59 -3.35 7.53
C ILE A 92 30.30 -1.94 7.06
N ARG A 93 29.82 -1.81 5.83
CA ARG A 93 29.42 -0.54 5.24
C ARG A 93 28.06 -0.67 4.55
N PRO A 94 27.31 0.44 4.38
CA PRO A 94 26.10 0.44 3.57
C PRO A 94 26.46 -0.07 2.17
N ARG A 95 25.68 -1.01 1.67
CA ARG A 95 25.80 -1.43 0.28
C ARG A 95 25.41 -0.22 -0.56
N GLU A 96 26.35 0.32 -1.31
CA GLU A 96 26.02 1.32 -2.32
C GLU A 96 24.96 0.69 -3.21
N ALA A 97 23.83 1.38 -3.39
CA ALA A 97 22.82 0.93 -4.32
C ALA A 97 23.53 0.70 -5.64
N VAL A 98 23.53 -0.56 -6.13
CA VAL A 98 24.03 -0.87 -7.46
C VAL A 98 23.20 -0.01 -8.39
N VAL A 99 23.78 1.13 -8.81
CA VAL A 99 23.23 1.96 -9.86
C VAL A 99 23.41 1.09 -11.09
N THR A 100 22.43 0.23 -11.31
CA THR A 100 22.27 -0.51 -12.56
C THR A 100 22.38 0.56 -13.62
N ALA A 101 23.33 0.41 -14.55
CA ALA A 101 23.55 1.36 -15.64
C ALA A 101 22.18 1.84 -16.15
N PRO A 102 21.98 3.16 -16.34
CA PRO A 102 20.66 3.70 -16.65
C PRO A 102 20.08 2.88 -17.80
N ILE A 103 19.02 2.12 -17.50
CA ILE A 103 18.30 1.34 -18.50
C ILE A 103 17.97 2.34 -19.60
N PRO A 104 18.38 2.11 -20.86
CA PRO A 104 18.24 3.11 -21.91
C PRO A 104 16.78 3.53 -21.98
N THR A 105 16.54 4.80 -21.65
CA THR A 105 15.20 5.39 -21.70
C THR A 105 14.97 5.89 -23.11
N ALA A 106 13.83 5.53 -23.69
CA ALA A 106 13.37 6.07 -24.96
C ALA A 106 12.40 7.23 -24.69
N THR A 107 12.43 8.25 -25.55
CA THR A 107 11.41 9.32 -25.53
C THR A 107 10.32 8.94 -26.51
N ILE A 108 9.14 8.63 -25.99
CA ILE A 108 7.97 8.27 -26.77
C ILE A 108 7.18 9.53 -27.05
N LYS A 109 6.90 9.78 -28.33
CA LYS A 109 5.96 10.80 -28.78
C LYS A 109 4.68 10.10 -29.22
N GLY A 110 3.54 10.74 -29.06
CA GLY A 110 2.30 10.11 -29.44
C GLY A 110 1.14 11.07 -29.51
N LYS A 111 0.03 10.58 -30.04
CA LYS A 111 -1.20 11.35 -30.19
C LYS A 111 -2.39 10.55 -29.68
N VAL A 112 -3.26 11.20 -28.92
CA VAL A 112 -4.48 10.61 -28.40
C VAL A 112 -5.69 11.22 -29.09
N VAL A 113 -6.55 10.37 -29.65
CA VAL A 113 -7.75 10.75 -30.39
C VAL A 113 -8.98 9.99 -29.89
N THR A 114 -10.17 10.49 -30.21
CA THR A 114 -11.44 9.76 -30.03
C THR A 114 -11.67 8.77 -31.17
N ALA A 115 -12.66 7.89 -31.02
CA ALA A 115 -13.13 7.02 -32.11
C ALA A 115 -13.58 7.79 -33.37
N GLY A 116 -14.02 9.04 -33.20
CA GLY A 116 -14.37 9.95 -34.31
C GLY A 116 -13.18 10.71 -34.91
N GLY A 117 -11.95 10.41 -34.49
CA GLY A 117 -10.73 11.04 -35.01
C GLY A 117 -10.42 12.44 -34.46
N LYS A 118 -11.18 12.91 -33.46
CA LYS A 118 -10.94 14.21 -32.81
C LYS A 118 -9.79 14.08 -31.80
N ALA A 119 -8.85 15.02 -31.81
CA ALA A 119 -7.78 15.06 -30.82
C ALA A 119 -8.31 15.30 -29.40
N LEU A 120 -7.71 14.63 -28.42
CA LEU A 120 -8.07 14.76 -27.00
C LEU A 120 -6.97 15.48 -26.21
N SER A 121 -7.27 16.69 -25.76
CA SER A 121 -6.40 17.44 -24.85
C SER A 121 -6.65 17.07 -23.39
N GLY A 122 -5.62 17.18 -22.55
CA GLY A 122 -5.74 16.93 -21.11
C GLY A 122 -5.84 15.45 -20.69
N VAL A 123 -5.56 14.51 -21.59
CA VAL A 123 -5.47 13.07 -21.27
C VAL A 123 -4.26 12.84 -20.38
N SER A 124 -4.45 12.16 -19.25
CA SER A 124 -3.36 11.77 -18.36
C SER A 124 -2.66 10.52 -18.89
N VAL A 125 -1.35 10.61 -19.09
CA VAL A 125 -0.48 9.53 -19.57
C VAL A 125 0.50 9.18 -18.46
N THR A 126 0.29 8.05 -17.78
CA THR A 126 1.08 7.68 -16.59
C THR A 126 1.75 6.31 -16.79
N VAL A 127 2.97 6.15 -16.29
CA VAL A 127 3.65 4.85 -16.28
C VAL A 127 3.15 4.02 -15.12
N LYS A 128 2.50 2.87 -15.35
CA LYS A 128 1.85 2.04 -14.32
C LYS A 128 2.76 1.67 -13.13
N ALA A 129 4.04 1.44 -13.38
CA ALA A 129 5.02 1.05 -12.37
C ALA A 129 5.62 2.22 -11.58
N THR A 130 5.42 3.48 -12.01
CA THR A 130 6.05 4.64 -11.39
C THR A 130 5.04 5.79 -11.22
N LYS A 131 5.44 6.90 -10.60
CA LYS A 131 4.62 8.13 -10.57
C LYS A 131 4.91 9.06 -11.75
N LYS A 132 5.70 8.61 -12.73
CA LYS A 132 6.05 9.42 -13.90
C LYS A 132 4.86 9.48 -14.84
N GLY A 133 4.51 10.68 -15.28
CA GLY A 133 3.44 10.89 -16.26
C GLY A 133 3.54 12.25 -16.93
N THR A 134 2.72 12.44 -17.94
CA THR A 134 2.54 13.69 -18.68
C THR A 134 1.06 13.83 -19.05
N THR A 135 0.66 15.00 -19.55
CA THR A 135 -0.65 15.22 -20.15
C THR A 135 -0.55 15.48 -21.64
N THR A 136 -1.62 15.24 -22.40
CA THR A 136 -1.70 15.65 -23.81
C THR A 136 -1.96 17.15 -23.97
N ASP A 137 -1.42 17.75 -25.03
CA ASP A 137 -1.61 19.16 -25.38
C ASP A 137 -2.93 19.43 -26.14
N GLU A 138 -3.14 20.65 -26.63
CA GLU A 138 -4.33 21.06 -27.39
C GLU A 138 -4.53 20.26 -28.70
N ASN A 139 -3.46 19.74 -29.28
CA ASN A 139 -3.47 18.91 -30.48
C ASN A 139 -3.58 17.41 -30.15
N GLY A 140 -3.70 17.06 -28.87
CA GLY A 140 -3.75 15.70 -28.36
C GLY A 140 -2.41 14.99 -28.34
N GLU A 141 -1.30 15.72 -28.49
CA GLU A 141 0.05 15.16 -28.53
C GLU A 141 0.65 15.06 -27.13
N PHE A 142 1.44 14.01 -26.89
CA PHE A 142 2.18 13.82 -25.65
C PHE A 142 3.62 13.40 -25.92
N THR A 143 4.51 13.72 -24.98
CA THR A 143 5.90 13.26 -24.99
C THR A 143 6.27 12.75 -23.61
N ILE A 144 6.73 11.50 -23.51
CA ILE A 144 7.12 10.88 -22.24
C ILE A 144 8.39 10.03 -22.38
N THR A 145 9.34 10.21 -21.48
CA THR A 145 10.57 9.40 -21.44
C THR A 145 10.36 8.16 -20.57
N VAL A 146 10.43 6.97 -21.16
CA VAL A 146 10.05 5.68 -20.53
C VAL A 146 11.05 4.59 -20.90
N ARG A 147 11.02 3.47 -20.18
CA ARG A 147 11.84 2.30 -20.50
C ARG A 147 11.08 1.37 -21.43
N LYS A 148 11.80 0.63 -22.27
CA LYS A 148 11.21 -0.45 -23.06
C LYS A 148 10.57 -1.48 -22.11
N GLY A 149 9.32 -1.83 -22.39
CA GLY A 149 8.53 -2.75 -21.57
C GLY A 149 7.68 -2.09 -20.48
N ASP A 150 7.83 -0.79 -20.23
CA ASP A 150 6.92 -0.04 -19.35
C ASP A 150 5.48 -0.09 -19.89
N ILE A 151 4.50 -0.01 -19.00
CA ILE A 151 3.08 0.07 -19.38
C ILE A 151 2.60 1.49 -19.15
N LEU A 152 2.15 2.14 -20.22
CA LEU A 152 1.49 3.44 -20.17
C LEU A 152 0.00 3.25 -19.96
N VAL A 153 -0.56 4.04 -19.04
CA VAL A 153 -1.98 4.12 -18.77
C VAL A 153 -2.47 5.48 -19.23
N PHE A 154 -3.42 5.46 -20.15
CA PHE A 154 -4.10 6.63 -20.68
C PHE A 154 -5.44 6.75 -19.99
N SER A 155 -5.69 7.84 -19.28
CA SER A 155 -6.96 8.09 -18.61
C SER A 155 -7.46 9.49 -18.87
N TYR A 156 -8.75 9.59 -19.14
CA TYR A 156 -9.43 10.86 -19.34
C TYR A 156 -10.86 10.76 -18.86
N ILE A 157 -11.40 11.87 -18.36
CA ILE A 157 -12.73 11.90 -17.77
C ILE A 157 -13.77 11.64 -18.86
N GLY A 158 -14.66 10.67 -18.63
CA GLY A 158 -15.66 10.24 -19.62
C GLY A 158 -15.15 9.25 -20.66
N TYR A 159 -13.93 8.73 -20.53
CA TYR A 159 -13.34 7.74 -21.43
C TYR A 159 -12.84 6.51 -20.68
N GLU A 160 -12.85 5.36 -21.36
CA GLU A 160 -12.28 4.13 -20.80
C GLU A 160 -10.77 4.25 -20.72
N SER A 161 -10.20 3.87 -19.57
CA SER A 161 -8.74 3.88 -19.42
C SER A 161 -8.13 2.77 -20.25
N GLN A 162 -7.10 3.11 -21.03
CA GLN A 162 -6.42 2.16 -21.90
C GLN A 162 -4.97 1.96 -21.45
N GLU A 163 -4.53 0.71 -21.41
CA GLU A 163 -3.15 0.35 -21.10
C GLU A 163 -2.41 -0.06 -22.36
N MET A 164 -1.19 0.46 -22.55
CA MET A 164 -0.35 0.14 -23.70
C MET A 164 1.08 -0.11 -23.26
N LYS A 165 1.64 -1.24 -23.68
CA LYS A 165 3.04 -1.59 -23.42
C LYS A 165 3.95 -0.86 -24.39
N VAL A 166 4.99 -0.23 -23.88
CA VAL A 166 6.05 0.41 -24.65
C VAL A 166 6.90 -0.67 -25.30
N ALA A 167 6.79 -0.79 -26.62
CA ALA A 167 7.59 -1.70 -27.44
C ALA A 167 8.82 -0.96 -28.02
N ASP A 168 9.18 -1.25 -29.27
CA ASP A 168 10.31 -0.65 -29.99
C ASP A 168 9.94 0.61 -30.79
N GLN A 169 8.71 1.11 -30.62
CA GLN A 169 8.18 2.23 -31.40
C GLN A 169 8.41 3.54 -30.66
N GLU A 170 8.97 4.54 -31.33
CA GLU A 170 9.13 5.90 -30.80
C GLU A 170 7.85 6.75 -30.92
N VAL A 171 6.91 6.32 -31.77
CA VAL A 171 5.64 7.00 -32.02
C VAL A 171 4.46 6.09 -31.65
N MET A 172 3.53 6.60 -30.84
CA MET A 172 2.38 5.84 -30.33
C MET A 172 1.07 6.62 -30.53
N ASN A 173 0.18 6.11 -31.38
CA ASN A 173 -1.16 6.69 -31.58
C ASN A 173 -2.21 5.87 -30.83
N ILE A 174 -2.98 6.53 -29.97
CA ILE A 174 -3.97 5.90 -29.10
C ILE A 174 -5.36 6.46 -29.41
N THR A 175 -6.33 5.56 -29.48
CA THR A 175 -7.74 5.92 -29.65
C THR A 175 -8.50 5.54 -28.38
N LEU A 176 -8.97 6.53 -27.61
CA LEU A 176 -9.76 6.28 -26.41
C LEU A 176 -11.23 6.10 -26.77
N ALA A 177 -11.84 5.05 -26.21
CA ALA A 177 -13.27 4.80 -26.30
C ALA A 177 -14.01 5.63 -25.24
N GLU A 178 -15.15 6.19 -25.61
CA GLU A 178 -16.03 6.88 -24.66
C GLU A 178 -16.55 5.88 -23.63
N SER A 179 -16.49 6.26 -22.36
CA SER A 179 -17.01 5.45 -21.28
C SER A 179 -18.51 5.67 -21.17
N THR A 180 -19.28 4.58 -21.22
CA THR A 180 -20.71 4.60 -20.91
C THR A 180 -20.98 4.55 -19.40
N ALA A 181 -19.92 4.47 -18.57
CA ALA A 181 -20.04 4.50 -17.12
C ALA A 181 -20.16 5.95 -16.63
N ALA A 182 -21.29 6.27 -15.99
CA ALA A 182 -21.50 7.55 -15.32
C ALA A 182 -20.32 7.86 -14.36
N LEU A 183 -19.89 9.13 -14.36
CA LEU A 183 -18.83 9.69 -13.52
C LEU A 183 -19.00 9.23 -12.05
N ASN A 184 -18.18 8.26 -11.63
CA ASN A 184 -18.08 7.93 -10.21
C ASN A 184 -17.18 8.97 -9.55
N GLU A 185 -17.84 9.87 -8.84
CA GLU A 185 -17.25 10.85 -7.93
C GLU A 185 -16.31 10.16 -6.93
N VAL A 186 -15.04 10.57 -6.93
CA VAL A 186 -14.00 10.03 -6.07
C VAL A 186 -13.92 10.90 -4.82
N THR A 187 -14.41 10.41 -3.69
CA THR A 187 -14.06 10.98 -2.38
C THR A 187 -12.78 10.33 -1.87
N VAL A 188 -11.82 11.17 -1.46
CA VAL A 188 -10.55 10.75 -0.88
C VAL A 188 -10.79 10.45 0.59
N VAL A 189 -10.75 9.18 0.97
CA VAL A 189 -10.73 8.78 2.38
C VAL A 189 -9.26 8.70 2.83
N PRO A 190 -8.89 9.28 3.99
CA PRO A 190 -7.52 9.17 4.48
C PRO A 190 -7.25 7.71 4.89
N TYR A 191 -6.04 7.24 4.57
CA TYR A 191 -5.47 5.91 4.84
C TYR A 191 -5.73 4.80 3.80
N GLY A 192 -5.03 4.92 2.66
CA GLY A 192 -4.12 3.85 2.27
C GLY A 192 -4.66 2.62 1.54
N GLY A 193 -5.75 2.71 0.79
CA GLY A 193 -6.15 1.63 -0.12
C GLY A 193 -7.09 2.10 -1.23
N ARG A 194 -6.68 1.94 -2.50
CA ARG A 194 -7.58 2.14 -3.66
C ARG A 194 -8.45 0.90 -3.76
N GLN A 195 -9.68 0.94 -3.27
CA GLN A 195 -10.67 -0.11 -3.56
C GLN A 195 -11.96 0.49 -4.11
N ASN A 196 -12.44 -0.11 -5.21
CA ASN A 196 -13.72 0.23 -5.81
C ASN A 196 -14.84 -0.10 -4.80
N ARG A 197 -15.68 0.90 -4.52
CA ARG A 197 -16.86 0.81 -3.65
C ARG A 197 -17.85 -0.30 -4.05
N ARG A 198 -17.84 -0.68 -5.35
CA ARG A 198 -18.66 -1.76 -5.93
C ARG A 198 -18.18 -3.18 -5.56
N ASN A 199 -16.96 -3.34 -5.05
CA ASN A 199 -16.38 -4.66 -4.74
C ASN A 199 -16.32 -4.96 -3.24
N LEU A 200 -16.91 -4.13 -2.38
CA LEU A 200 -17.10 -4.52 -0.99
C LEU A 200 -18.29 -5.49 -0.90
N PRO A 201 -18.12 -6.70 -0.33
CA PRO A 201 -19.22 -7.62 -0.07
C PRO A 201 -20.10 -7.15 1.12
N THR A 202 -20.13 -5.85 1.42
CA THR A 202 -20.81 -5.27 2.58
C THR A 202 -21.98 -4.40 2.15
N ALA A 203 -23.13 -4.54 2.82
CA ALA A 203 -24.30 -3.71 2.56
C ALA A 203 -24.08 -2.29 3.10
N VAL A 204 -23.59 -1.41 2.23
CA VAL A 204 -23.50 0.04 2.44
C VAL A 204 -24.60 0.72 1.64
N SER A 205 -25.33 1.66 2.25
CA SER A 205 -26.25 2.53 1.53
C SER A 205 -25.83 3.98 1.69
N THR A 206 -25.59 4.63 0.57
CA THR A 206 -25.21 6.05 0.52
C THR A 206 -26.43 6.86 0.12
N VAL A 207 -26.71 7.92 0.86
CA VAL A 207 -27.69 8.95 0.50
C VAL A 207 -26.93 10.26 0.26
N ARG A 208 -27.08 10.84 -0.93
CA ARG A 208 -26.43 12.12 -1.27
C ARG A 208 -27.34 13.29 -0.94
N SER A 209 -26.77 14.49 -0.82
CA SER A 209 -27.51 15.72 -0.53
C SER A 209 -28.67 15.96 -1.51
N GLU A 210 -28.49 15.60 -2.78
CA GLU A 210 -29.52 15.77 -3.82
C GLU A 210 -30.73 14.85 -3.62
N ASP A 211 -30.54 13.73 -2.92
CA ASP A 211 -31.58 12.74 -2.64
C ASP A 211 -32.32 13.02 -1.32
N LEU A 212 -31.81 13.95 -0.50
CA LEU A 212 -32.44 14.36 0.75
C LEU A 212 -33.73 15.14 0.47
N ASN A 213 -34.71 15.01 1.35
CA ASN A 213 -35.97 15.71 1.21
C ASN A 213 -35.75 17.22 1.40
N ALA A 214 -35.78 17.98 0.31
CA ALA A 214 -35.76 19.43 0.33
C ALA A 214 -37.03 19.96 1.01
N GLY A 215 -36.89 20.52 2.21
CA GLY A 215 -38.01 21.04 3.00
C GLY A 215 -37.54 21.63 4.33
N ALA A 216 -38.47 22.18 5.12
CA ALA A 216 -38.21 22.69 6.48
C ALA A 216 -38.07 21.56 7.50
N ILE A 217 -37.21 20.58 7.20
CA ILE A 217 -36.89 19.46 8.09
C ILE A 217 -35.57 19.83 8.75
N THR A 218 -35.60 20.07 10.05
CA THR A 218 -34.42 20.45 10.85
C THR A 218 -33.65 19.25 11.38
N ASP A 219 -34.29 18.06 11.44
CA ASP A 219 -33.69 16.84 11.96
C ASP A 219 -33.14 15.97 10.82
N VAL A 220 -31.84 15.69 10.87
CA VAL A 220 -31.12 14.84 9.90
C VAL A 220 -31.70 13.42 9.87
N GLY A 221 -32.19 12.92 11.02
CA GLY A 221 -32.82 11.61 11.09
C GLY A 221 -34.04 11.51 10.18
N GLN A 222 -34.84 12.57 10.07
CA GLN A 222 -36.04 12.61 9.25
C GLN A 222 -35.75 12.73 7.75
N LEU A 223 -34.59 13.29 7.36
CA LEU A 223 -34.19 13.39 5.95
C LEU A 223 -33.97 12.02 5.30
N LEU A 224 -33.52 11.05 6.09
CA LEU A 224 -33.25 9.69 5.65
C LEU A 224 -34.52 8.84 5.52
N GLN A 225 -35.69 9.38 5.92
CA GLN A 225 -36.95 8.65 5.94
C GLN A 225 -37.37 8.27 4.52
N GLY A 226 -37.52 6.96 4.30
CA GLY A 226 -37.92 6.41 2.99
C GLY A 226 -36.80 6.38 1.94
N LYS A 227 -35.59 6.87 2.25
CA LYS A 227 -34.44 6.86 1.33
C LYS A 227 -33.54 5.64 1.50
N VAL A 228 -33.58 5.04 2.69
CA VAL A 228 -32.66 3.97 3.07
C VAL A 228 -33.45 2.68 3.34
N PRO A 229 -33.25 1.62 2.54
CA PRO A 229 -33.91 0.34 2.79
C PRO A 229 -33.55 -0.24 4.16
N GLY A 230 -34.54 -0.59 4.96
CA GLY A 230 -34.34 -1.17 6.30
C GLY A 230 -34.03 -0.15 7.41
N LEU A 231 -34.12 1.15 7.12
CA LEU A 231 -34.09 2.21 8.12
C LEU A 231 -35.53 2.58 8.48
N ASN A 232 -35.88 2.46 9.77
CA ASN A 232 -37.15 2.90 10.31
C ASN A 232 -36.93 4.15 11.14
N ILE A 233 -37.58 5.24 10.75
CA ILE A 233 -37.50 6.52 11.44
C ILE A 233 -38.89 6.86 11.95
N THR A 234 -39.01 6.98 13.27
CA THR A 234 -40.24 7.39 13.94
C THR A 234 -40.04 8.82 14.42
N ALA A 235 -40.61 9.78 13.69
CA ALA A 235 -40.64 11.18 14.11
C ALA A 235 -41.56 11.31 15.34
N SER A 236 -41.08 12.01 16.37
CA SER A 236 -41.96 12.50 17.43
C SER A 236 -42.66 13.76 16.92
N GLY A 237 -43.94 13.97 17.24
CA GLY A 237 -44.64 15.23 16.90
C GLY A 237 -44.12 16.47 17.66
N ASP A 238 -43.04 16.32 18.42
CA ASP A 238 -42.37 17.35 19.21
C ASP A 238 -41.09 17.81 18.48
N PRO A 239 -41.01 19.07 18.02
CA PRO A 239 -39.85 19.60 17.31
C PRO A 239 -38.55 19.64 18.14
N ASN A 240 -38.63 19.54 19.47
CA ASN A 240 -37.47 19.55 20.36
C ASN A 240 -36.93 18.15 20.66
N LYS A 241 -37.53 17.09 20.10
CA LYS A 241 -37.10 15.70 20.30
C LYS A 241 -36.58 15.12 18.99
N PRO A 242 -35.39 14.51 18.99
CA PRO A 242 -34.86 13.86 17.80
C PRO A 242 -35.73 12.67 17.40
N ALA A 243 -35.83 12.40 16.10
CA ALA A 243 -36.53 11.23 15.59
C ALA A 243 -35.83 9.94 16.05
N ALA A 244 -36.62 8.93 16.41
CA ALA A 244 -36.08 7.62 16.76
C ALA A 244 -35.67 6.88 15.49
N VAL A 245 -34.36 6.68 15.32
CA VAL A 245 -33.78 5.97 14.16
C VAL A 245 -33.46 4.54 14.56
N ILE A 246 -34.00 3.56 13.82
CA ILE A 246 -33.78 2.12 14.04
C ILE A 246 -33.37 1.48 12.71
N LEU A 247 -32.23 0.81 12.66
CA LEU A 247 -31.74 0.14 11.47
C LEU A 247 -31.92 -1.39 11.62
N ARG A 248 -32.56 -2.03 10.64
CA ARG A 248 -32.90 -3.47 10.58
C ARG A 248 -33.85 -3.98 11.68
N GLY A 249 -34.63 -3.09 12.30
CA GLY A 249 -35.61 -3.44 13.33
C GLY A 249 -35.00 -3.61 14.73
N ALA A 250 -35.84 -3.91 15.72
CA ALA A 250 -35.37 -4.06 17.11
C ALA A 250 -34.55 -5.36 17.25
N SER A 251 -33.24 -5.21 17.41
CA SER A 251 -32.27 -6.31 17.57
C SER A 251 -32.12 -6.79 19.02
N THR A 252 -32.60 -6.03 20.01
CA THR A 252 -32.57 -6.40 21.43
C THR A 252 -33.79 -5.88 22.20
N LEU A 253 -34.14 -6.56 23.29
CA LEU A 253 -35.27 -6.19 24.17
C LEU A 253 -34.88 -5.14 25.24
N ASN A 254 -33.59 -5.02 25.57
CA ASN A 254 -33.10 -4.27 26.75
C ASN A 254 -31.88 -3.36 26.46
N ALA A 255 -31.43 -3.20 25.22
CA ALA A 255 -30.29 -2.33 24.87
C ALA A 255 -30.68 -1.29 23.81
N SER A 256 -29.92 -0.19 23.77
CA SER A 256 -30.15 0.92 22.83
C SER A 256 -30.14 0.44 21.38
N GLN A 257 -31.24 0.68 20.68
CA GLN A 257 -31.46 0.30 19.27
C GLN A 257 -31.03 1.37 18.27
N THR A 258 -30.47 2.46 18.78
CA THR A 258 -30.00 3.58 17.97
C THR A 258 -28.72 3.20 17.22
N PRO A 259 -28.63 3.47 15.91
CA PRO A 259 -27.38 3.38 15.18
C PRO A 259 -26.28 4.23 15.80
N TYR A 260 -25.03 3.86 15.54
CA TYR A 260 -23.87 4.62 15.99
C TYR A 260 -23.53 5.71 14.98
N TYR A 261 -23.48 6.98 15.42
CA TYR A 261 -23.17 8.12 14.55
C TYR A 261 -21.67 8.42 14.53
N VAL A 262 -21.13 8.68 13.35
CA VAL A 262 -19.72 9.04 13.13
C VAL A 262 -19.67 10.21 12.16
N ILE A 263 -19.25 11.38 12.60
CA ILE A 263 -19.30 12.61 11.80
C ILE A 263 -17.86 12.99 11.43
N ASP A 264 -17.55 13.07 10.14
CA ASP A 264 -16.19 13.37 9.63
C ASP A 264 -15.08 12.52 10.29
N GLY A 265 -15.39 11.26 10.60
CA GLY A 265 -14.48 10.32 11.26
C GLY A 265 -14.42 10.45 12.79
N VAL A 266 -15.19 11.35 13.39
CA VAL A 266 -15.31 11.51 14.85
C VAL A 266 -16.51 10.68 15.37
N PRO A 267 -16.27 9.64 16.18
CA PRO A 267 -17.32 8.74 16.63
C PRO A 267 -18.07 9.29 17.85
N GLY A 268 -19.41 9.12 17.88
CA GLY A 268 -20.25 9.47 19.03
C GLY A 268 -20.68 10.93 19.12
N ALA A 269 -20.57 11.67 18.02
CA ALA A 269 -21.09 13.03 17.93
C ALA A 269 -22.62 13.04 17.79
N ASP A 270 -23.25 14.10 18.29
CA ASP A 270 -24.70 14.27 18.26
C ASP A 270 -25.13 14.79 16.89
N ILE A 271 -25.89 13.97 16.16
CA ILE A 271 -26.38 14.29 14.82
C ILE A 271 -27.35 15.48 14.80
N SER A 272 -27.98 15.80 15.93
CA SER A 272 -28.92 16.93 16.03
C SER A 272 -28.25 18.31 15.96
N LEU A 273 -26.92 18.37 16.13
CA LEU A 273 -26.14 19.61 16.06
C LEU A 273 -25.68 19.96 14.64
N ILE A 274 -25.95 19.09 13.67
CA ILE A 274 -25.51 19.27 12.28
C ILE A 274 -26.64 19.87 11.47
N ALA A 275 -26.36 20.94 10.75
CA ALA A 275 -27.29 21.50 9.80
C ALA A 275 -27.39 20.57 8.57
N PRO A 276 -28.60 20.20 8.13
CA PRO A 276 -28.82 19.40 6.92
C PRO A 276 -28.08 19.88 5.67
N ASN A 277 -27.92 21.20 5.52
CA ASN A 277 -27.28 21.82 4.35
C ASN A 277 -25.75 21.62 4.32
N ASP A 278 -25.13 21.30 5.46
CA ASP A 278 -23.69 21.10 5.56
C ASP A 278 -23.30 19.64 5.28
N ILE A 279 -24.29 18.76 5.05
CA ILE A 279 -24.09 17.34 4.81
C ILE A 279 -23.95 17.09 3.31
N VAL A 280 -22.79 16.59 2.88
CA VAL A 280 -22.50 16.21 1.48
C VAL A 280 -22.98 14.79 1.14
N SER A 281 -22.82 13.86 2.07
CA SER A 281 -23.25 12.48 1.88
C SER A 281 -23.42 11.79 3.23
N ILE A 282 -24.41 10.93 3.33
CA ILE A 282 -24.65 10.07 4.49
C ILE A 282 -24.41 8.61 4.08
N ASP A 283 -23.52 7.94 4.79
CA ASP A 283 -23.12 6.56 4.53
C ASP A 283 -23.59 5.62 5.64
N ILE A 284 -24.42 4.65 5.30
CA ILE A 284 -25.08 3.80 6.27
C ILE A 284 -24.54 2.38 6.14
N LEU A 285 -23.83 1.94 7.18
CA LEU A 285 -23.25 0.61 7.28
C LEU A 285 -24.22 -0.32 7.99
N LYS A 286 -24.69 -1.34 7.27
CA LYS A 286 -25.76 -2.24 7.76
C LYS A 286 -25.25 -3.60 8.27
N ASP A 287 -24.02 -3.98 7.95
CA ASP A 287 -23.47 -5.30 8.20
C ASP A 287 -22.32 -5.30 9.21
N ALA A 288 -22.22 -6.39 9.98
CA ALA A 288 -21.22 -6.58 11.03
C ALA A 288 -19.77 -6.42 10.54
N ALA A 289 -19.48 -6.79 9.28
CA ALA A 289 -18.16 -6.62 8.70
C ALA A 289 -17.78 -5.15 8.47
N ALA A 290 -18.76 -4.30 8.15
CA ALA A 290 -18.56 -2.86 7.96
C ALA A 290 -18.55 -2.12 9.31
N THR A 291 -19.31 -2.59 10.29
CA THR A 291 -19.40 -1.96 11.62
C THR A 291 -18.32 -2.41 12.62
N ALA A 292 -17.58 -3.48 12.32
CA ALA A 292 -16.53 -4.03 13.18
C ALA A 292 -15.46 -3.01 13.62
N ILE A 293 -15.19 -2.01 12.77
CA ILE A 293 -14.21 -0.94 13.05
C ILE A 293 -14.65 -0.08 14.26
N TYR A 294 -15.95 0.04 14.49
CA TYR A 294 -16.52 0.92 15.53
C TYR A 294 -16.93 0.16 16.81
N GLY A 295 -16.64 -1.15 16.88
CA GLY A 295 -16.80 -1.97 18.08
C GLY A 295 -18.26 -2.25 18.47
N ASN A 296 -18.46 -2.68 19.73
CA ASN A 296 -19.75 -3.20 20.21
C ASN A 296 -20.92 -2.19 20.16
N ARG A 297 -20.62 -0.89 20.13
CA ARG A 297 -21.64 0.18 20.03
C ARG A 297 -22.27 0.29 18.64
N ALA A 298 -21.62 -0.30 17.64
CA ALA A 298 -22.06 -0.31 16.25
C ALA A 298 -22.83 -1.59 15.86
N ALA A 299 -23.25 -2.38 16.85
CA ALA A 299 -24.04 -3.60 16.65
C ALA A 299 -25.39 -3.32 15.97
N SER A 300 -25.95 -2.13 16.19
CA SER A 300 -27.22 -1.66 15.60
C SER A 300 -27.01 -0.89 14.28
N GLY A 301 -25.81 -0.94 13.69
CA GLY A 301 -25.45 -0.19 12.48
C GLY A 301 -24.64 1.07 12.74
N VAL A 302 -24.02 1.62 11.69
CA VAL A 302 -23.29 2.90 11.74
C VAL A 302 -23.86 3.85 10.68
N ILE A 303 -24.03 5.11 11.06
CA ILE A 303 -24.37 6.20 10.16
C ILE A 303 -23.19 7.16 10.17
N LEU A 304 -22.61 7.37 8.99
CA LEU A 304 -21.49 8.25 8.70
C LEU A 304 -21.99 9.51 8.00
#